data_AF-A0AAW1SJ31-F1
#
_entry.id   AF-A0AAW1SJ31-F1
#
_cell.length_a   1.000
_cell.length_b   1.000
_cell.length_c   1.000
_cell.angle_alpha   90.00
_cell.angle_beta   90.00
_cell.angle_gamma   90.00
#
_symmetry.space_group_name_H-M   'P 1'
#
loop_
_entity.id
_entity.type
_entity.pdbx_description
1 polymer ?
#
loop_
_entity_poly.entity_id
_entity_poly.type
_entity_poly.pdbx_seq_one_letter_code
_entity_poly.pdbx_strand_id
1 'polypeptide(L)'
;MRCVVVGGGIAGVCCAEELCRLRPDYSVTLVSEDRTLKGVTNVVQLSQSVEEFDVVERDLTTLPQRNLRVVQARAAGLDLDARELRLQGGGGLPYDRLCLCVGATPRRLAEGPNVLVLRDCDSVASLAARLNTARQVALVGNGGIALELAHALRGVEVVWVVRHGQIGDSFFDLDAAEVEGARDEHGERYGHAVGPRWAHALPAGGPGGDAGGRLTLERDCEVVRVVYLHTGSGCAQGTPVWPARLDLSNGRSYSVDLVISAIGVDARSAWLPLQLERCEDDGGILVDEELRTSVPGVWAAGDCCTVRAEAQAPLWFQMRLWTQARQMGLYAAQGLAGGGGMLGAGLTFELFSHATRFAGLKVVLLGLYNGQKLDAEPACDLISYSRATEGDQPTFVRVLLLRGRMVGAVLVGETELEETFENLILDRLDLSGFGPALLDPDVELDHVFD
;
A
#
# COMPACT_ATOMS: atom_id res chain seq x y z
N MET A 1 3.36 -23.11 23.91
CA MET A 1 2.19 -22.27 23.60
C MET A 1 1.84 -22.46 22.13
N ARG A 2 0.55 -22.48 21.77
CA ARG A 2 0.07 -22.57 20.39
C ARG A 2 -0.31 -21.18 19.90
N CYS A 3 0.35 -20.75 18.84
CA CYS A 3 0.09 -19.47 18.20
C CYS A 3 -0.43 -19.74 16.78
N VAL A 4 -1.53 -19.09 16.42
CA VAL A 4 -2.07 -19.14 15.06
C VAL A 4 -1.96 -17.75 14.43
N VAL A 5 -1.42 -17.68 13.23
CA VAL A 5 -1.35 -16.45 12.42
C VAL A 5 -2.17 -16.68 11.15
N VAL A 6 -3.12 -15.79 10.86
CA VAL A 6 -4.08 -15.96 9.76
C VAL A 6 -3.81 -14.95 8.65
N GLY A 7 -3.32 -15.44 7.52
CA GLY A 7 -3.03 -14.67 6.31
C GLY A 7 -1.60 -14.87 5.83
N GLY A 8 -1.42 -15.37 4.60
CA GLY A 8 -0.10 -15.57 3.97
C GLY A 8 0.50 -14.32 3.32
N GLY A 9 -0.06 -13.13 3.60
CA GLY A 9 0.51 -11.86 3.16
C GLY A 9 1.70 -11.42 4.00
N ILE A 10 2.29 -10.28 3.64
CA ILE A 10 3.53 -9.74 4.25
C ILE A 10 3.42 -9.68 5.78
N ALA A 11 2.33 -9.10 6.32
CA ALA A 11 2.13 -8.99 7.76
C ALA A 11 2.14 -10.36 8.47
N GLY A 12 1.45 -11.36 7.91
CA GLY A 12 1.35 -12.69 8.52
C GLY A 12 2.63 -13.50 8.39
N VAL A 13 3.30 -13.42 7.24
CA VAL A 13 4.60 -14.08 7.03
C VAL A 13 5.65 -13.50 7.97
N CYS A 14 5.82 -12.17 7.98
CA CYS A 14 6.77 -11.51 8.87
C CYS A 14 6.45 -11.78 10.35
N CYS A 15 5.17 -11.77 10.74
CA CYS A 15 4.75 -12.11 12.10
C CYS A 15 5.13 -13.55 12.48
N ALA A 16 4.86 -14.52 11.62
CA ALA A 16 5.15 -15.92 11.88
C ALA A 16 6.66 -16.19 11.96
N GLU A 17 7.44 -15.67 11.01
CA GLU A 17 8.90 -15.83 10.98
C GLU A 17 9.55 -15.22 12.22
N GLU A 18 9.15 -14.00 12.57
CA GLU A 18 9.69 -13.28 13.73
C GLU A 18 9.27 -13.92 15.05
N LEU A 19 8.02 -14.38 15.17
CA LEU A 19 7.55 -15.08 16.37
C LEU A 19 8.33 -16.39 16.58
N CYS A 20 8.60 -17.13 15.51
CA CYS A 20 9.45 -18.32 15.58
C CYS A 20 10.87 -18.01 16.06
N ARG A 21 11.44 -16.88 15.63
CA ARG A 21 12.76 -16.41 16.08
C ARG A 21 12.77 -16.02 17.56
N LEU A 22 11.77 -15.25 17.98
CA LEU A 22 11.64 -14.77 19.36
C LEU A 22 11.29 -15.90 20.34
N ARG A 23 10.47 -16.87 19.90
CA ARG A 23 9.94 -17.97 20.72
C ARG A 23 10.14 -19.34 20.05
N PRO A 24 11.35 -19.90 20.09
CA PRO A 24 11.60 -21.26 19.59
C PRO A 24 10.80 -22.35 20.35
N ASP A 25 10.31 -22.04 21.55
CA ASP A 25 9.49 -22.92 22.40
C ASP A 25 7.99 -22.90 22.04
N TYR A 26 7.56 -22.02 21.14
CA TYR A 26 6.17 -21.96 20.68
C TYR A 26 5.93 -22.87 19.48
N SER A 27 4.70 -23.36 19.36
CA SER A 27 4.21 -24.02 18.15
C SER A 27 3.41 -22.99 17.35
N VAL A 28 3.95 -22.56 16.21
CA VAL A 28 3.36 -21.51 15.38
C VAL A 28 2.70 -22.16 14.16
N THR A 29 1.44 -21.79 13.88
CA THR A 29 0.72 -22.21 12.67
C THR A 29 0.37 -20.99 11.84
N LEU A 30 0.89 -20.91 10.61
CA LEU A 30 0.50 -19.89 9.62
C LEU A 30 -0.57 -20.47 8.70
N VAL A 31 -1.74 -19.84 8.66
CA VAL A 31 -2.88 -20.25 7.82
C VAL A 31 -2.96 -19.32 6.62
N SER A 32 -2.88 -19.86 5.41
CA SER A 32 -3.02 -19.08 4.16
C SER A 32 -4.13 -19.67 3.28
N GLU A 33 -5.01 -18.83 2.75
CA GLU A 33 -5.97 -19.25 1.71
C GLU A 33 -5.26 -19.46 0.36
N ASP A 34 -4.22 -18.65 0.11
CA ASP A 34 -3.48 -18.62 -1.15
C ASP A 34 -2.48 -19.78 -1.26
N ARG A 35 -2.10 -20.10 -2.50
CA ARG A 35 -1.13 -21.15 -2.82
C ARG A 35 0.31 -20.72 -2.59
N THR A 36 0.54 -19.41 -2.52
CA THR A 36 1.84 -18.77 -2.31
C THR A 36 1.79 -17.90 -1.06
N LEU A 37 2.96 -17.64 -0.50
CA LEU A 37 3.18 -16.69 0.60
C LEU A 37 3.89 -15.46 0.07
N LYS A 38 3.63 -14.30 0.66
CA LYS A 38 4.35 -13.05 0.34
C LYS A 38 5.50 -12.86 1.32
N GLY A 39 6.71 -13.15 0.86
CA GLY A 39 7.95 -12.93 1.60
C GLY A 39 8.59 -11.58 1.26
N VAL A 40 9.55 -11.18 2.08
CA VAL A 40 10.36 -9.96 1.91
C VAL A 40 11.82 -10.35 1.62
N THR A 41 12.47 -9.63 0.72
CA THR A 41 13.90 -9.78 0.38
C THR A 41 14.54 -8.42 0.10
N ASN A 42 15.87 -8.38 -0.04
CA ASN A 42 16.63 -7.16 -0.39
C ASN A 42 16.32 -5.98 0.53
N VAL A 43 16.23 -6.25 1.85
CA VAL A 43 15.92 -5.21 2.84
C VAL A 43 17.11 -4.28 2.99
N VAL A 44 16.87 -2.99 2.80
CA VAL A 44 17.81 -1.89 3.04
C VAL A 44 17.19 -0.98 4.08
N GLN A 45 17.89 -0.79 5.20
CA GLN A 45 17.50 0.17 6.23
C GLN A 45 17.93 1.57 5.77
N LEU A 46 16.98 2.50 5.64
CA LEU A 46 17.25 3.89 5.23
C LEU A 46 17.34 4.84 6.42
N SER A 47 16.59 4.54 7.49
CA SER A 47 16.57 5.32 8.73
C SER A 47 16.04 4.43 9.88
N GLN A 48 15.67 4.94 11.06
CA GLN A 48 15.19 4.09 12.14
C GLN A 48 13.84 3.41 11.83
N SER A 49 12.91 4.09 11.17
CA SER A 49 11.60 3.53 10.79
C SER A 49 11.42 3.27 9.29
N VAL A 50 12.35 3.69 8.42
CA VAL A 50 12.22 3.54 6.97
C VAL A 50 13.06 2.37 6.46
N GLU A 51 12.42 1.48 5.69
CA GLU A 51 13.06 0.38 4.98
C GLU A 51 12.61 0.35 3.53
N GLU A 52 13.56 0.09 2.61
CA GLU A 52 13.28 -0.33 1.24
C GLU A 52 13.43 -1.84 1.15
N PHE A 53 12.50 -2.52 0.47
CA PHE A 53 12.57 -3.96 0.27
C PHE A 53 11.73 -4.44 -0.91
N ASP A 54 12.09 -5.62 -1.42
CA ASP A 54 11.34 -6.31 -2.46
C ASP A 54 10.35 -7.32 -1.85
N VAL A 55 9.21 -7.50 -2.53
CA VAL A 55 8.20 -8.50 -2.18
C VAL A 55 8.27 -9.66 -3.17
N VAL A 56 8.35 -10.88 -2.65
CA VAL A 56 8.49 -12.10 -3.47
C VAL A 56 7.46 -13.17 -3.09
N GLU A 57 7.04 -13.96 -4.07
CA GLU A 57 6.25 -15.16 -3.80
C GLU A 57 7.14 -16.32 -3.36
N ARG A 58 6.64 -17.05 -2.37
CA ARG A 58 7.28 -18.24 -1.82
C ARG A 58 6.28 -19.38 -1.76
N ASP A 59 6.74 -20.59 -2.04
CA ASP A 59 5.91 -21.78 -1.82
C ASP A 59 5.66 -21.97 -0.32
N LEU A 60 4.53 -22.62 0.01
CA LEU A 60 4.14 -22.85 1.41
C LEU A 60 5.17 -23.65 2.22
N THR A 61 6.07 -24.38 1.55
CA THR A 61 7.08 -25.25 2.17
C THR A 61 8.45 -24.59 2.35
N THR A 62 8.66 -23.38 1.83
CA THR A 62 10.01 -22.78 1.78
C THR A 62 10.39 -22.01 3.03
N LEU A 63 9.46 -21.83 3.98
CA LEU A 63 9.77 -21.17 5.25
C LEU A 63 10.63 -22.09 6.14
N PRO A 64 11.87 -21.71 6.50
CA PRO A 64 12.85 -22.62 7.10
C PRO A 64 12.64 -22.89 8.60
N GLN A 65 11.68 -22.22 9.25
CA GLN A 65 11.53 -22.23 10.71
C GLN A 65 11.01 -23.59 11.20
N ARG A 66 11.80 -24.25 12.07
CA ARG A 66 11.51 -25.61 12.56
C ARG A 66 10.21 -25.74 13.35
N ASN A 67 9.79 -24.68 14.03
CA ASN A 67 8.60 -24.65 14.87
C ASN A 67 7.39 -23.97 14.18
N LEU A 68 7.49 -23.74 12.86
CA LEU A 68 6.42 -23.21 12.04
C LEU A 68 5.75 -24.32 11.23
N ARG A 69 4.42 -24.36 11.27
CA ARG A 69 3.57 -25.17 10.39
C ARG A 69 2.78 -24.25 9.48
N VAL A 70 2.92 -24.38 8.17
CA VAL A 70 2.08 -23.68 7.20
C VAL A 70 0.89 -24.57 6.82
N VAL A 71 -0.32 -24.02 6.84
CA VAL A 71 -1.57 -24.70 6.48
C VAL A 71 -2.25 -23.92 5.37
N GLN A 72 -2.44 -24.57 4.22
CA GLN A 72 -3.27 -24.01 3.16
C GLN A 72 -4.76 -24.25 3.49
N ALA A 73 -5.44 -23.23 3.99
CA ALA A 73 -6.86 -23.28 4.29
C ALA A 73 -7.45 -21.87 4.37
N ARG A 74 -8.73 -21.75 4.03
CA ARG A 74 -9.49 -20.51 4.25
C ARG A 74 -10.06 -20.50 5.67
N ALA A 75 -9.80 -19.44 6.42
CA ALA A 75 -10.52 -19.18 7.67
C ALA A 75 -11.97 -18.75 7.37
N ALA A 76 -12.92 -19.37 8.06
CA ALA A 76 -14.36 -19.14 7.86
C ALA A 76 -15.05 -18.50 9.07
N GLY A 77 -14.42 -18.54 10.24
CA GLY A 77 -14.95 -17.92 11.45
C GLY A 77 -14.02 -18.10 12.63
N LEU A 78 -14.40 -17.51 13.75
CA LEU A 78 -13.65 -17.60 15.00
C LEU A 78 -14.61 -17.97 16.12
N ASP A 79 -14.28 -19.03 16.84
CA ASP A 79 -14.95 -19.41 18.08
C ASP A 79 -14.17 -18.83 19.26
N LEU A 80 -14.68 -17.75 19.83
CA LEU A 80 -14.01 -17.02 20.91
C LEU A 80 -14.05 -17.76 22.24
N ASP A 81 -15.13 -18.51 22.50
CA ASP A 81 -15.31 -19.27 23.73
C ASP A 81 -14.42 -20.51 23.73
N ALA A 82 -14.39 -21.24 22.60
CA ALA A 82 -13.53 -22.41 22.43
C ALA A 82 -12.06 -22.05 22.12
N ARG A 83 -11.76 -20.79 21.81
CA ARG A 83 -10.46 -20.30 21.30
C ARG A 83 -9.99 -21.13 20.11
N GLU A 84 -10.83 -21.18 19.08
CA GLU A 84 -10.60 -22.00 17.90
C GLU A 84 -10.87 -21.21 16.60
N LEU A 85 -9.91 -21.24 15.67
CA LEU A 85 -10.09 -20.74 14.31
C LEU A 85 -10.83 -21.79 13.48
N ARG A 86 -12.03 -21.46 12.98
CA ARG A 86 -12.83 -22.37 12.15
C ARG A 86 -12.38 -22.27 10.70
N LEU A 87 -12.16 -23.42 10.05
CA LEU A 87 -11.74 -23.49 8.66
C LEU A 87 -12.92 -23.78 7.73
N GLN A 88 -12.86 -23.28 6.49
CA GLN A 88 -13.81 -23.63 5.45
C GLN A 88 -13.69 -25.13 5.13
N GLY A 89 -14.82 -25.81 4.98
CA GLY A 89 -14.85 -27.27 4.73
C GLY A 89 -14.84 -28.11 6.00
N GLY A 90 -14.79 -27.49 7.19
CA GLY A 90 -14.89 -28.16 8.49
C GLY A 90 -13.56 -28.26 9.22
N GLY A 91 -13.64 -28.56 10.52
CA GLY A 91 -12.50 -28.57 11.43
C GLY A 91 -12.12 -27.17 11.95
N GLY A 92 -11.14 -27.14 12.85
CA GLY A 92 -10.61 -25.91 13.38
C GLY A 92 -9.24 -26.08 14.02
N LEU A 93 -8.63 -24.94 14.32
CA LEU A 93 -7.29 -24.84 14.89
C LEU A 93 -7.39 -24.17 16.26
N PRO A 94 -7.19 -24.92 17.36
CA PRO A 94 -7.18 -24.34 18.70
C PRO A 94 -5.94 -23.47 18.88
N TYR A 95 -6.10 -22.33 19.55
CA TYR A 95 -5.01 -21.39 19.79
C TYR A 95 -4.96 -20.94 21.26
N ASP A 96 -3.75 -20.66 21.72
CA ASP A 96 -3.54 -19.93 22.98
C ASP A 96 -3.42 -18.43 22.70
N ARG A 97 -2.85 -18.07 21.53
CA ARG A 97 -2.81 -16.70 20.97
C ARG A 97 -3.08 -16.72 19.47
N LEU A 98 -3.79 -15.71 18.98
CA LEU A 98 -4.16 -15.57 17.57
C LEU A 98 -3.72 -14.21 17.03
N CYS A 99 -3.20 -14.17 15.81
CA CYS A 99 -2.96 -12.93 15.07
C CYS A 99 -3.71 -12.95 13.74
N LEU A 100 -4.55 -11.95 13.52
CA LEU A 100 -5.32 -11.76 12.31
C LEU A 100 -4.54 -10.84 11.35
N CYS A 101 -4.01 -11.41 10.28
CA CYS A 101 -3.28 -10.72 9.20
C CYS A 101 -4.04 -10.87 7.87
N VAL A 102 -5.36 -10.74 7.92
CA VAL A 102 -6.29 -11.13 6.83
C VAL A 102 -6.33 -10.13 5.67
N GLY A 103 -5.57 -9.03 5.79
CA GLY A 103 -5.37 -8.04 4.75
C GLY A 103 -6.61 -7.25 4.36
N ALA A 104 -6.61 -6.74 3.13
CA ALA A 104 -7.69 -5.95 2.56
C ALA A 104 -8.12 -6.50 1.20
N THR A 105 -9.33 -6.10 0.78
CA THR A 105 -9.94 -6.47 -0.51
C THR A 105 -9.98 -5.23 -1.40
N PRO A 106 -9.49 -5.29 -2.65
CA PRO A 106 -9.57 -4.14 -3.55
C PRO A 106 -11.01 -3.69 -3.79
N ARG A 107 -11.21 -2.37 -3.78
CA ARG A 107 -12.49 -1.76 -4.17
C ARG A 107 -12.69 -1.92 -5.67
N ARG A 108 -13.85 -2.46 -6.02
CA ARG A 108 -14.27 -2.71 -7.38
C ARG A 108 -15.21 -1.60 -7.83
N LEU A 109 -14.87 -0.95 -8.94
CA LEU A 109 -15.68 0.12 -9.52
C LEU A 109 -17.07 -0.38 -9.97
N ALA A 110 -17.13 -1.55 -10.59
CA ALA A 110 -18.36 -2.19 -11.04
C ALA A 110 -18.20 -3.71 -11.21
N GLU A 111 -19.31 -4.44 -11.11
CA GLU A 111 -19.36 -5.88 -11.37
C GLU A 111 -19.35 -6.19 -12.86
N GLY A 112 -18.45 -7.06 -13.30
CA GLY A 112 -18.44 -7.55 -14.68
C GLY A 112 -17.08 -8.04 -15.15
N PRO A 113 -17.05 -8.81 -16.25
CA PRO A 113 -15.84 -9.50 -16.71
C PRO A 113 -14.76 -8.55 -17.25
N ASN A 114 -15.13 -7.32 -17.64
CA ASN A 114 -14.21 -6.30 -18.15
C ASN A 114 -13.70 -5.34 -17.08
N VAL A 115 -14.03 -5.53 -15.80
CA VAL A 115 -13.48 -4.74 -14.69
C VAL A 115 -12.47 -5.59 -13.93
N LEU A 116 -11.23 -5.13 -13.90
CA LEU A 116 -10.12 -5.77 -13.22
C LEU A 116 -9.69 -4.93 -12.02
N VAL A 117 -9.35 -5.60 -10.93
CA VAL A 117 -8.66 -5.02 -9.76
C VAL A 117 -7.31 -5.71 -9.65
N LEU A 118 -6.32 -5.03 -9.06
CA LEU A 118 -4.98 -5.57 -8.87
C LEU A 118 -4.66 -5.76 -7.39
N ARG A 119 -4.08 -6.92 -7.04
CA ARG A 119 -3.71 -7.26 -5.65
C ARG A 119 -2.57 -8.29 -5.55
N ASP A 120 -2.54 -9.25 -6.45
CA ASP A 120 -1.67 -10.44 -6.43
C ASP A 120 -1.10 -10.75 -7.81
N CYS A 121 -0.22 -11.75 -7.89
CA CYS A 121 0.40 -12.20 -9.14
C CYS A 121 -0.63 -12.58 -10.20
N ASP A 122 -1.69 -13.27 -9.80
CA ASP A 122 -2.74 -13.74 -10.72
C ASP A 122 -3.48 -12.55 -11.37
N SER A 123 -3.77 -11.51 -10.60
CA SER A 123 -4.38 -10.29 -11.12
C SER A 123 -3.47 -9.52 -12.08
N VAL A 124 -2.16 -9.48 -11.81
CA VAL A 124 -1.15 -8.88 -12.71
C VAL A 124 -1.00 -9.70 -13.99
N ALA A 125 -0.95 -11.04 -13.89
CA ALA A 125 -0.91 -11.93 -15.05
C ALA A 125 -2.18 -11.83 -15.90
N SER A 126 -3.35 -11.72 -15.27
CA SER A 126 -4.63 -11.47 -15.96
C SER A 126 -4.63 -10.11 -16.66
N LEU A 127 -4.04 -9.06 -16.06
CA LEU A 127 -3.87 -7.78 -16.72
C LEU A 127 -2.98 -7.91 -17.96
N ALA A 128 -1.78 -8.48 -17.80
CA ALA A 128 -0.83 -8.67 -18.90
C ALA A 128 -1.45 -9.44 -20.08
N ALA A 129 -2.17 -10.53 -19.79
CA ALA A 129 -2.85 -11.32 -20.82
C ALA A 129 -3.90 -10.50 -21.60
N ARG A 130 -4.67 -9.64 -20.91
CA ARG A 130 -5.71 -8.80 -21.53
C ARG A 130 -5.12 -7.64 -22.32
N LEU A 131 -4.01 -7.06 -21.85
CA LEU A 131 -3.31 -5.97 -22.53
C LEU A 131 -2.80 -6.38 -23.92
N ASN A 132 -2.43 -7.64 -24.13
CA ASN A 132 -2.00 -8.15 -25.44
C ASN A 132 -3.04 -7.97 -26.56
N THR A 133 -4.32 -7.84 -26.20
CA THR A 133 -5.43 -7.67 -27.15
C THR A 133 -6.18 -6.35 -27.01
N ALA A 134 -5.90 -5.59 -25.95
CA ALA A 134 -6.61 -4.35 -25.66
C ALA A 134 -6.11 -3.21 -26.55
N ARG A 135 -7.05 -2.43 -27.06
CA ARG A 135 -6.81 -1.19 -27.82
C ARG A 135 -7.00 0.03 -26.95
N GLN A 136 -8.01 0.02 -26.09
CA GLN A 136 -8.27 1.10 -25.13
C GLN A 136 -8.62 0.55 -23.75
N VAL A 137 -8.00 1.13 -22.72
CA VAL A 137 -8.18 0.77 -21.32
C VAL A 137 -8.57 2.01 -20.53
N ALA A 138 -9.57 1.88 -19.66
CA ALA A 138 -9.82 2.89 -18.64
C ALA A 138 -9.04 2.54 -17.37
N LEU A 139 -8.24 3.47 -16.88
CA LEU A 139 -7.60 3.40 -15.57
C LEU A 139 -8.35 4.34 -14.63
N VAL A 140 -8.86 3.83 -13.51
CA VAL A 140 -9.70 4.61 -12.59
C VAL A 140 -9.07 4.60 -11.20
N GLY A 141 -8.73 5.78 -10.69
CA GLY A 141 -8.07 5.96 -9.38
C GLY A 141 -6.81 6.81 -9.47
N ASN A 142 -6.31 7.30 -8.33
CA ASN A 142 -5.18 8.24 -8.26
C ASN A 142 -4.06 7.77 -7.31
N GLY A 143 -4.12 6.51 -6.86
CA GLY A 143 -3.15 5.95 -5.91
C GLY A 143 -1.91 5.36 -6.59
N GLY A 144 -1.00 4.78 -5.81
CA GLY A 144 0.28 4.25 -6.31
C GLY A 144 0.14 3.25 -7.45
N ILE A 145 -0.83 2.34 -7.39
CA ILE A 145 -1.12 1.40 -8.48
C ILE A 145 -1.48 2.14 -9.78
N ALA A 146 -2.29 3.20 -9.69
CA ALA A 146 -2.68 3.97 -10.86
C ALA A 146 -1.50 4.76 -11.44
N LEU A 147 -0.69 5.39 -10.57
CA LEU A 147 0.53 6.11 -10.98
C LEU A 147 1.50 5.19 -11.73
N GLU A 148 1.77 4.00 -11.18
CA GLU A 148 2.64 3.03 -11.83
C GLU A 148 2.06 2.52 -13.15
N LEU A 149 0.75 2.27 -13.23
CA LEU A 149 0.13 1.85 -14.49
C LEU A 149 0.13 2.93 -15.55
N ALA A 150 -0.18 4.17 -15.18
CA ALA A 150 -0.13 5.31 -16.08
C ALA A 150 1.28 5.45 -16.68
N HIS A 151 2.32 5.22 -15.86
CA HIS A 151 3.70 5.21 -16.32
C HIS A 151 4.09 3.93 -17.09
N ALA A 152 3.60 2.75 -16.73
CA ALA A 152 4.10 1.48 -17.30
C ALA A 152 3.35 1.01 -18.55
N LEU A 153 2.08 1.38 -18.73
CA LEU A 153 1.29 0.94 -19.87
C LEU A 153 1.83 1.55 -21.17
N ARG A 154 2.11 0.70 -22.16
CA ARG A 154 2.63 1.09 -23.48
C ARG A 154 1.87 0.35 -24.58
N GLY A 155 1.76 0.99 -25.75
CA GLY A 155 1.10 0.41 -26.94
C GLY A 155 -0.41 0.16 -26.79
N VAL A 156 -1.06 0.83 -25.83
CA VAL A 156 -2.51 0.83 -25.62
C VAL A 156 -2.99 2.25 -25.32
N GLU A 157 -4.17 2.64 -25.80
CA GLU A 157 -4.78 3.92 -25.43
C GLU A 157 -5.24 3.84 -23.97
N VAL A 158 -4.82 4.79 -23.14
CA VAL A 158 -5.20 4.84 -21.73
C VAL A 158 -6.10 6.04 -21.49
N VAL A 159 -7.30 5.82 -20.95
CA VAL A 159 -8.15 6.88 -20.40
C VAL A 159 -8.01 6.82 -18.88
N TRP A 160 -7.25 7.75 -18.32
CA TRP A 160 -7.04 7.82 -16.88
C TRP A 160 -8.06 8.77 -16.25
N VAL A 161 -8.94 8.24 -15.41
CA VAL A 161 -10.00 8.98 -14.73
C VAL A 161 -9.63 9.18 -13.26
N VAL A 162 -9.57 10.45 -12.86
CA VAL A 162 -9.19 10.91 -11.53
C VAL A 162 -10.28 11.85 -10.98
N ARG A 163 -10.79 11.53 -9.78
CA ARG A 163 -11.82 12.33 -9.10
C ARG A 163 -11.31 13.72 -8.68
N HIS A 164 -10.01 13.84 -8.44
CA HIS A 164 -9.38 15.05 -7.93
C HIS A 164 -8.81 15.93 -9.05
N GLY A 165 -8.52 17.20 -8.73
CA GLY A 165 -7.96 18.17 -9.67
C GLY A 165 -6.47 17.99 -9.96
N GLN A 166 -5.77 17.24 -9.10
CA GLN A 166 -4.36 16.94 -9.23
C GLN A 166 -4.13 15.42 -9.28
N ILE A 167 -2.96 15.02 -9.81
CA ILE A 167 -2.55 13.63 -9.87
C ILE A 167 -1.66 13.36 -8.67
N GLY A 168 -1.85 12.20 -8.07
CA GLY A 168 -1.00 11.75 -6.99
C GLY A 168 -1.23 12.50 -5.70
N ASP A 169 -2.35 13.23 -5.50
CA ASP A 169 -2.66 13.99 -4.27
C ASP A 169 -2.51 13.15 -2.98
N SER A 170 -2.60 11.82 -3.10
CA SER A 170 -2.33 10.91 -1.99
C SER A 170 -0.84 10.75 -1.65
N PHE A 171 0.08 11.29 -2.45
CA PHE A 171 1.53 11.07 -2.44
C PHE A 171 2.34 12.36 -2.71
N PHE A 172 1.93 13.16 -3.71
CA PHE A 172 2.61 14.37 -4.18
C PHE A 172 1.64 15.48 -4.56
N ASP A 173 2.13 16.72 -4.54
CA ASP A 173 1.53 17.87 -5.20
C ASP A 173 2.42 18.24 -6.41
N LEU A 174 2.53 17.30 -7.36
CA LEU A 174 3.37 17.44 -8.56
C LEU A 174 2.50 17.62 -9.80
N ASP A 175 2.97 18.46 -10.73
CA ASP A 175 2.35 18.57 -12.04
C ASP A 175 2.64 17.33 -12.88
N ALA A 176 1.63 16.81 -13.58
CA ALA A 176 1.69 15.54 -14.30
C ALA A 176 2.72 15.48 -15.44
N ALA A 177 3.29 16.63 -15.82
CA ALA A 177 4.34 16.74 -16.82
C ALA A 177 5.73 16.28 -16.31
N GLU A 178 5.93 16.15 -14.99
CA GLU A 178 7.25 15.90 -14.38
C GLU A 178 7.56 14.40 -14.19
N VAL A 179 6.63 13.50 -14.55
CA VAL A 179 6.77 12.03 -14.37
C VAL A 179 7.39 11.33 -15.60
N GLU A 180 7.75 12.08 -16.64
CA GLU A 180 8.43 11.56 -17.83
C GLU A 180 9.97 11.68 -17.69
N GLY A 181 10.65 10.69 -17.10
CA GLY A 181 12.12 10.80 -17.04
C GLY A 181 13.00 9.65 -16.56
N ALA A 182 12.51 8.59 -15.90
CA ALA A 182 13.42 7.58 -15.33
C ALA A 182 13.27 6.18 -15.98
N ARG A 183 14.42 5.60 -16.35
CA ARG A 183 14.56 4.25 -16.92
C ARG A 183 15.23 3.34 -15.89
N ASP A 184 14.81 2.09 -15.80
CA ASP A 184 15.55 1.02 -15.10
C ASP A 184 15.69 -0.19 -16.02
N GLU A 185 16.88 -0.80 -16.00
CA GLU A 185 17.35 -1.90 -16.84
C GLU A 185 17.67 -3.15 -16.00
N HIS A 186 16.68 -3.84 -15.42
CA HIS A 186 16.95 -5.11 -14.74
C HIS A 186 15.91 -6.19 -15.03
N GLY A 187 16.41 -7.39 -15.39
CA GLY A 187 15.68 -8.49 -16.02
C GLY A 187 15.34 -9.68 -15.12
N GLU A 188 14.76 -9.44 -13.94
CA GLU A 188 14.18 -10.52 -13.11
C GLU A 188 12.65 -10.42 -13.02
N ARG A 189 11.97 -11.56 -12.83
CA ARG A 189 10.50 -11.63 -12.70
C ARG A 189 10.05 -11.13 -11.32
N TYR A 190 9.73 -9.84 -11.23
CA TYR A 190 9.04 -9.22 -10.09
C TYR A 190 7.55 -9.04 -10.39
N GLY A 191 6.62 -9.09 -9.41
CA GLY A 191 5.20 -8.92 -9.74
C GLY A 191 4.15 -9.06 -8.64
N HIS A 192 3.94 -8.05 -7.79
CA HIS A 192 2.65 -7.87 -7.08
C HIS A 192 2.29 -6.40 -7.01
N ALA A 193 1.03 -6.02 -7.25
CA ALA A 193 0.56 -4.64 -7.11
C ALA A 193 0.67 -4.02 -5.68
N VAL A 194 1.45 -4.65 -4.80
CA VAL A 194 1.76 -4.30 -3.41
C VAL A 194 3.28 -4.39 -3.12
N GLY A 195 4.16 -4.05 -4.08
CA GLY A 195 5.62 -3.95 -3.89
C GLY A 195 6.29 -3.14 -5.02
N PRO A 196 7.51 -2.60 -4.85
CA PRO A 196 8.02 -1.46 -5.64
C PRO A 196 8.32 -1.71 -7.14
N ARG A 197 8.23 -2.95 -7.63
CA ARG A 197 8.68 -3.34 -8.99
C ARG A 197 7.69 -4.22 -9.75
N TRP A 198 6.41 -4.10 -9.44
CA TRP A 198 5.44 -5.04 -10.00
C TRP A 198 5.02 -4.75 -11.43
N ALA A 199 5.09 -3.48 -11.83
CA ALA A 199 4.72 -3.06 -13.17
C ALA A 199 5.67 -3.59 -14.25
N HIS A 200 6.88 -4.04 -13.90
CA HIS A 200 7.84 -4.67 -14.81
C HIS A 200 7.33 -5.98 -15.44
N ALA A 201 6.32 -6.63 -14.84
CA ALA A 201 5.69 -7.82 -15.41
C ALA A 201 4.75 -7.53 -16.61
N LEU A 202 4.47 -6.25 -16.90
CA LEU A 202 3.56 -5.85 -17.99
C LEU A 202 4.28 -5.88 -19.36
N PRO A 203 3.57 -6.23 -20.44
CA PRO A 203 4.16 -6.27 -21.78
C PRO A 203 4.58 -4.87 -22.25
N ALA A 204 5.74 -4.79 -22.91
CA ALA A 204 6.30 -3.54 -23.41
C ALA A 204 5.57 -2.94 -24.65
N GLY A 205 4.51 -3.59 -25.15
CA GLY A 205 3.74 -3.09 -26.28
C GLY A 205 2.46 -3.89 -26.57
N GLY A 206 1.42 -3.18 -27.02
CA GLY A 206 0.17 -3.75 -27.51
C GLY A 206 0.23 -4.13 -29.00
N PRO A 207 -0.88 -4.66 -29.56
CA PRO A 207 -0.91 -5.29 -30.89
C PRO A 207 -0.70 -4.33 -32.09
N GLY A 208 -0.35 -3.06 -31.85
CA GLY A 208 -0.20 -2.02 -32.85
C GLY A 208 1.22 -1.68 -33.30
N GLY A 209 2.27 -2.16 -32.62
CA GLY A 209 3.67 -1.95 -33.02
C GLY A 209 4.16 -0.48 -33.05
N ASP A 210 3.30 0.49 -32.76
CA ASP A 210 3.66 1.91 -32.68
C ASP A 210 3.98 2.30 -31.23
N ALA A 211 5.09 2.99 -31.05
CA ALA A 211 5.71 3.24 -29.74
C ALA A 211 4.94 4.25 -28.84
N GLY A 212 3.76 4.71 -29.24
CA GLY A 212 2.99 5.73 -28.52
C GLY A 212 1.55 5.31 -28.26
N GLY A 213 1.30 4.63 -27.14
CA GLY A 213 -0.06 4.59 -26.60
C GLY A 213 -0.39 5.98 -26.05
N ARG A 214 -1.49 6.60 -26.47
CA ARG A 214 -1.87 7.93 -25.98
C ARG A 214 -2.54 7.81 -24.61
N LEU A 215 -2.07 8.58 -23.64
CA LEU A 215 -2.73 8.77 -22.35
C LEU A 215 -3.64 10.00 -22.42
N THR A 216 -4.93 9.80 -22.16
CA THR A 216 -5.93 10.86 -21.99
C THR A 216 -6.28 10.94 -20.50
N LEU A 217 -6.00 12.08 -19.88
CA LEU A 217 -6.30 12.33 -18.49
C LEU A 217 -7.61 13.10 -18.33
N GLU A 218 -8.51 12.55 -17.53
CA GLU A 218 -9.79 13.12 -17.12
C GLU A 218 -9.74 13.41 -15.62
N ARG A 219 -9.58 14.69 -15.26
CA ARG A 219 -9.55 15.20 -13.88
C ARG A 219 -10.92 15.73 -13.46
N ASP A 220 -11.08 15.95 -12.16
CA ASP A 220 -12.29 16.53 -11.56
C ASP A 220 -13.58 15.81 -11.97
N CYS A 221 -13.47 14.50 -12.21
CA CYS A 221 -14.61 13.70 -12.64
C CYS A 221 -14.53 12.27 -12.13
N GLU A 222 -15.70 11.64 -12.06
CA GLU A 222 -15.84 10.28 -11.61
C GLU A 222 -16.60 9.44 -12.63
N VAL A 223 -16.40 8.13 -12.56
CA VAL A 223 -17.18 7.19 -13.35
C VAL A 223 -18.54 7.04 -12.69
N VAL A 224 -19.57 7.55 -13.36
CA VAL A 224 -20.96 7.46 -12.90
C VAL A 224 -21.51 6.08 -13.19
N ARG A 225 -21.11 5.47 -14.32
CA ARG A 225 -21.64 4.18 -14.75
C ARG A 225 -20.68 3.45 -15.67
N VAL A 226 -20.62 2.12 -15.53
CA VAL A 226 -20.02 1.19 -16.49
C VAL A 226 -21.13 0.43 -17.21
N VAL A 227 -21.14 0.49 -18.54
CA VAL A 227 -22.13 -0.16 -19.41
C VAL A 227 -21.47 -1.29 -20.16
N TYR A 228 -21.94 -2.51 -19.98
CA TYR A 228 -21.48 -3.67 -20.74
C TYR A 228 -22.25 -3.76 -22.05
N LEU A 229 -21.51 -3.82 -23.16
CA LEU A 229 -22.07 -3.87 -24.49
C LEU A 229 -22.03 -5.34 -24.95
N HIS A 230 -23.21 -5.98 -25.03
CA HIS A 230 -23.31 -7.33 -25.57
C HIS A 230 -23.12 -7.31 -27.09
N THR A 231 -22.33 -8.26 -27.60
CA THR A 231 -22.24 -8.60 -29.03
C THR A 231 -23.56 -9.21 -29.51
N GLY A 232 -24.60 -8.39 -29.63
CA GLY A 232 -25.94 -8.81 -30.03
C GLY A 232 -26.65 -7.74 -30.82
N SER A 233 -26.67 -7.93 -32.15
CA SER A 233 -27.55 -7.30 -33.15
C SER A 233 -27.52 -5.77 -33.29
N GLY A 234 -26.78 -5.28 -34.29
CA GLY A 234 -27.00 -3.94 -34.85
C GLY A 234 -25.75 -3.15 -35.26
N CYS A 235 -24.54 -3.67 -35.06
CA CYS A 235 -23.34 -2.94 -35.46
C CYS A 235 -23.27 -2.84 -37.00
N ALA A 236 -23.36 -1.61 -37.51
CA ALA A 236 -23.04 -1.29 -38.90
C ALA A 236 -21.64 -1.81 -39.22
N GLN A 237 -21.47 -2.37 -40.42
CA GLN A 237 -20.18 -2.89 -40.87
C GLN A 237 -19.10 -1.80 -40.75
N GLY A 238 -18.09 -2.02 -39.90
CA GLY A 238 -16.91 -1.16 -39.78
C GLY A 238 -16.71 -0.42 -38.45
N THR A 239 -17.68 -0.42 -37.52
CA THR A 239 -17.44 0.16 -36.18
C THR A 239 -16.75 -0.84 -35.25
N PRO A 240 -15.70 -0.42 -34.50
CA PRO A 240 -15.11 -1.24 -33.46
C PRO A 240 -16.18 -1.61 -32.43
N VAL A 241 -16.38 -2.92 -32.21
CA VAL A 241 -17.20 -3.38 -31.09
C VAL A 241 -16.36 -3.29 -29.84
N TRP A 242 -16.82 -2.50 -28.88
CA TRP A 242 -16.23 -2.37 -27.54
C TRP A 242 -17.06 -3.17 -26.55
N PRO A 243 -16.44 -3.90 -25.59
CA PRO A 243 -17.19 -4.67 -24.60
C PRO A 243 -17.74 -3.83 -23.44
N ALA A 244 -17.16 -2.64 -23.18
CA ALA A 244 -17.60 -1.76 -22.11
C ALA A 244 -17.59 -0.28 -22.53
N ARG A 245 -18.43 0.53 -21.87
CA ARG A 245 -18.42 1.99 -21.95
C ARG A 245 -18.46 2.61 -20.55
N LEU A 246 -17.64 3.61 -20.29
CA LEU A 246 -17.66 4.43 -19.08
C LEU A 246 -18.39 5.73 -19.38
N ASP A 247 -19.33 6.09 -18.53
CA ASP A 247 -19.97 7.41 -18.53
C ASP A 247 -19.40 8.21 -17.36
N LEU A 248 -18.85 9.40 -17.64
CA LEU A 248 -18.20 10.26 -16.65
C LEU A 248 -19.15 11.36 -16.16
N SER A 249 -18.91 11.88 -14.95
CA SER A 249 -19.71 12.97 -14.36
C SER A 249 -19.60 14.28 -15.13
N ASN A 250 -18.51 14.48 -15.89
CA ASN A 250 -18.31 15.64 -16.76
C ASN A 250 -19.05 15.54 -18.11
N GLY A 251 -19.87 14.50 -18.32
CA GLY A 251 -20.66 14.29 -19.52
C GLY A 251 -19.92 13.59 -20.66
N ARG A 252 -18.62 13.30 -20.52
CA ARG A 252 -17.85 12.51 -21.50
C ARG A 252 -18.15 11.02 -21.35
N SER A 253 -17.87 10.26 -22.41
CA SER A 253 -18.00 8.80 -22.39
C SER A 253 -16.91 8.13 -23.21
N TYR A 254 -16.40 7.00 -22.71
CA TYR A 254 -15.28 6.28 -23.29
C TYR A 254 -15.64 4.81 -23.50
N SER A 255 -15.40 4.26 -24.68
CA SER A 255 -15.65 2.85 -24.97
C SER A 255 -14.33 2.08 -24.91
N VAL A 256 -14.25 1.06 -24.07
CA VAL A 256 -12.99 0.42 -23.68
C VAL A 256 -13.08 -1.11 -23.71
N ASP A 257 -11.94 -1.75 -23.87
CA ASP A 257 -11.81 -3.21 -23.79
C ASP A 257 -11.73 -3.69 -22.32
N LEU A 258 -11.17 -2.85 -21.46
CA LEU A 258 -10.87 -3.15 -20.06
C LEU A 258 -11.00 -1.90 -19.19
N VAL A 259 -11.50 -2.09 -17.97
CA VAL A 259 -11.46 -1.09 -16.89
C VAL A 259 -10.55 -1.64 -15.79
N ILE A 260 -9.52 -0.89 -15.42
CA ILE A 260 -8.66 -1.16 -14.27
C ILE A 260 -9.13 -0.28 -13.12
N SER A 261 -9.65 -0.91 -12.08
CA SER A 261 -10.15 -0.29 -10.85
C SER A 261 -9.04 -0.24 -9.81
N ALA A 262 -8.46 0.94 -9.62
CA ALA A 262 -7.38 1.25 -8.69
C ALA A 262 -7.83 2.29 -7.64
N ILE A 263 -9.05 2.11 -7.11
CA ILE A 263 -9.75 3.08 -6.24
C ILE A 263 -9.58 2.78 -4.73
N GLY A 264 -8.52 2.09 -4.33
CA GLY A 264 -8.23 1.72 -2.94
C GLY A 264 -8.76 0.34 -2.53
N VAL A 265 -8.70 0.04 -1.23
CA VAL A 265 -9.03 -1.26 -0.65
C VAL A 265 -9.85 -1.10 0.64
N ASP A 266 -10.63 -2.11 0.99
CA ASP A 266 -11.38 -2.19 2.25
C ASP A 266 -10.81 -3.30 3.15
N ALA A 267 -10.76 -3.08 4.46
CA ALA A 267 -10.27 -4.10 5.41
C ALA A 267 -11.10 -5.39 5.32
N ARG A 268 -10.45 -6.56 5.27
CA ARG A 268 -11.13 -7.86 5.17
C ARG A 268 -11.62 -8.37 6.53
N SER A 269 -12.36 -7.53 7.25
CA SER A 269 -12.79 -7.79 8.63
C SER A 269 -14.24 -8.28 8.75
N ALA A 270 -15.09 -8.10 7.73
CA ALA A 270 -16.54 -8.25 7.85
C ALA A 270 -17.04 -9.67 8.23
N TRP A 271 -16.27 -10.71 7.92
CA TRP A 271 -16.62 -12.10 8.24
C TRP A 271 -16.28 -12.51 9.68
N LEU A 272 -15.52 -11.69 10.40
CA LEU A 272 -15.11 -11.94 11.78
C LEU A 272 -16.24 -11.62 12.77
N PRO A 273 -16.19 -12.16 14.01
CA PRO A 273 -17.21 -11.87 15.04
C PRO A 273 -17.39 -10.36 15.32
N LEU A 274 -18.57 -9.99 15.81
CA LEU A 274 -18.90 -8.60 16.16
C LEU A 274 -18.20 -8.11 17.43
N GLN A 275 -17.73 -9.03 18.28
CA GLN A 275 -16.94 -8.73 19.48
C GLN A 275 -15.58 -8.12 19.15
N LEU A 276 -15.07 -8.30 17.93
CA LEU A 276 -13.95 -7.54 17.43
C LEU A 276 -14.46 -6.16 16.99
N GLU A 277 -14.23 -5.17 17.82
CA GLU A 277 -14.50 -3.76 17.52
C GLU A 277 -13.84 -3.34 16.20
N ARG A 278 -14.53 -2.49 15.45
CA ARG A 278 -14.08 -2.01 14.15
C ARG A 278 -14.17 -0.49 14.09
N CYS A 279 -13.25 0.11 13.36
CA CYS A 279 -13.26 1.52 13.06
C CYS A 279 -14.48 1.84 12.19
N GLU A 280 -15.21 2.90 12.56
CA GLU A 280 -16.41 3.31 11.82
C GLU A 280 -16.06 3.81 10.40
N ASP A 281 -14.90 4.47 10.25
CA ASP A 281 -14.51 5.12 9.00
C ASP A 281 -14.04 4.13 7.92
N ASP A 282 -13.31 3.07 8.30
CA ASP A 282 -12.63 2.20 7.34
C ASP A 282 -12.87 0.69 7.56
N GLY A 283 -13.68 0.33 8.55
CA GLY A 283 -14.02 -1.05 8.88
C GLY A 283 -12.82 -1.91 9.36
N GLY A 284 -11.65 -1.31 9.60
CA GLY A 284 -10.49 -2.00 10.16
C GLY A 284 -10.76 -2.49 11.57
N ILE A 285 -10.23 -3.66 11.92
CA ILE A 285 -10.26 -4.16 13.31
C ILE A 285 -9.50 -3.15 14.18
N LEU A 286 -10.14 -2.65 15.24
CA LEU A 286 -9.48 -1.71 16.15
C LEU A 286 -8.47 -2.45 17.02
N VAL A 287 -7.27 -1.87 17.10
CA VAL A 287 -6.18 -2.39 17.93
C VAL A 287 -5.53 -1.31 18.78
N ASP A 288 -4.99 -1.70 19.92
CA ASP A 288 -4.13 -0.84 20.76
C ASP A 288 -2.70 -0.70 20.16
N GLU A 289 -1.84 0.07 20.81
CA GLU A 289 -0.45 0.30 20.41
C GLU A 289 0.41 -0.99 20.43
N GLU A 290 -0.05 -2.05 21.12
CA GLU A 290 0.55 -3.38 21.09
C GLU A 290 -0.15 -4.34 20.14
N LEU A 291 -0.97 -3.82 19.23
CA LEU A 291 -1.73 -4.54 18.21
C LEU A 291 -2.77 -5.53 18.77
N ARG A 292 -3.16 -5.39 20.05
CA ARG A 292 -4.21 -6.21 20.66
C ARG A 292 -5.57 -5.69 20.24
N THR A 293 -6.47 -6.61 19.94
CA THR A 293 -7.87 -6.30 19.68
C THR A 293 -8.65 -6.17 21.00
N SER A 294 -9.93 -5.81 20.92
CA SER A 294 -10.88 -5.87 22.05
C SER A 294 -11.10 -7.27 22.62
N VAL A 295 -10.65 -8.32 21.92
CA VAL A 295 -10.75 -9.71 22.37
C VAL A 295 -9.42 -10.17 22.98
N PRO A 296 -9.41 -10.58 24.28
CA PRO A 296 -8.19 -11.06 24.93
C PRO A 296 -7.53 -12.24 24.21
N GLY A 297 -6.22 -12.14 23.99
CA GLY A 297 -5.44 -13.17 23.31
C GLY A 297 -5.56 -13.14 21.77
N VAL A 298 -6.20 -12.12 21.21
CA VAL A 298 -6.30 -11.89 19.76
C VAL A 298 -5.65 -10.56 19.39
N TRP A 299 -4.73 -10.63 18.43
CA TRP A 299 -4.05 -9.50 17.80
C TRP A 299 -4.52 -9.35 16.36
N ALA A 300 -4.30 -8.17 15.76
CA ALA A 300 -4.44 -7.97 14.32
C ALA A 300 -3.31 -7.08 13.77
N ALA A 301 -2.86 -7.34 12.54
CA ALA A 301 -1.74 -6.63 11.94
C ALA A 301 -1.89 -6.46 10.42
N GLY A 302 -1.35 -5.35 9.89
CA GLY A 302 -1.41 -5.00 8.46
C GLY A 302 -2.77 -4.43 8.04
N ASP A 303 -3.08 -4.53 6.74
CA ASP A 303 -4.21 -3.83 6.10
C ASP A 303 -5.61 -4.08 6.72
N CYS A 304 -5.77 -5.13 7.53
CA CYS A 304 -7.06 -5.49 8.12
C CYS A 304 -7.41 -4.71 9.39
N CYS A 305 -6.48 -3.95 9.96
CA CYS A 305 -6.65 -3.30 11.26
C CYS A 305 -6.28 -1.83 11.25
N THR A 306 -6.78 -1.12 12.24
CA THR A 306 -6.59 0.32 12.45
C THR A 306 -6.18 0.52 13.90
N VAL A 307 -5.03 1.17 14.11
CA VAL A 307 -4.53 1.48 15.46
C VAL A 307 -5.40 2.61 16.02
N ARG A 308 -5.93 2.42 17.24
CA ARG A 308 -6.72 3.43 17.96
C ARG A 308 -5.80 4.56 18.41
N ALA A 309 -5.53 5.49 17.50
CA ALA A 309 -4.67 6.63 17.74
C ALA A 309 -5.42 7.74 18.50
N GLU A 310 -5.78 7.51 19.76
CA GLU A 310 -6.51 8.51 20.55
C GLU A 310 -5.59 9.45 21.37
N ALA A 311 -4.28 9.18 21.45
CA ALA A 311 -3.30 10.19 21.94
C ALA A 311 -1.82 9.86 21.62
N GLN A 312 -1.46 8.57 21.52
CA GLN A 312 -0.07 8.13 21.58
C GLN A 312 0.64 8.07 20.21
N ALA A 313 -0.11 8.12 19.10
CA ALA A 313 0.42 7.96 17.74
C ALA A 313 -0.06 9.08 16.79
N PRO A 314 0.30 10.36 17.05
CA PRO A 314 -0.25 11.51 16.31
C PRO A 314 0.15 11.51 14.83
N LEU A 315 1.36 11.03 14.51
CA LEU A 315 1.91 11.04 13.14
C LEU A 315 1.71 9.72 12.39
N TRP A 316 1.02 8.74 12.99
CA TRP A 316 0.65 7.48 12.35
C TRP A 316 -0.76 7.52 11.80
N PHE A 317 -0.97 6.91 10.64
CA PHE A 317 -2.29 6.64 10.06
C PHE A 317 -2.21 5.44 9.12
N GLN A 318 -3.35 4.82 8.86
CA GLN A 318 -3.40 3.58 8.07
C GLN A 318 -3.60 3.87 6.58
N MET A 319 -2.61 3.53 5.75
CA MET A 319 -2.71 3.58 4.29
C MET A 319 -2.79 2.20 3.64
N ARG A 320 -2.60 1.12 4.43
CA ARG A 320 -2.69 -0.28 3.96
C ARG A 320 -1.61 -0.60 2.92
N LEU A 321 -0.39 -0.19 3.25
CA LEU A 321 0.81 -0.34 2.43
C LEU A 321 1.65 -1.53 2.90
N TRP A 322 2.46 -2.09 2.00
CA TRP A 322 3.32 -3.23 2.32
C TRP A 322 4.37 -2.94 3.39
N THR A 323 4.90 -1.70 3.44
CA THR A 323 5.85 -1.27 4.49
C THR A 323 5.18 -1.33 5.87
N GLN A 324 3.96 -0.79 5.98
CA GLN A 324 3.15 -0.88 7.20
C GLN A 324 2.81 -2.33 7.55
N ALA A 325 2.45 -3.15 6.56
CA ALA A 325 2.18 -4.56 6.78
C ALA A 325 3.38 -5.30 7.38
N ARG A 326 4.59 -5.06 6.87
CA ARG A 326 5.83 -5.64 7.42
C ARG A 326 6.06 -5.15 8.86
N GLN A 327 6.06 -3.85 9.08
CA GLN A 327 6.29 -3.24 10.39
C GLN A 327 5.29 -3.77 11.44
N MET A 328 4.00 -3.77 11.13
CA MET A 328 2.96 -4.31 12.01
C MET A 328 3.10 -5.81 12.25
N GLY A 329 3.53 -6.58 11.24
CA GLY A 329 3.79 -8.01 11.39
C GLY A 329 4.88 -8.30 12.42
N LEU A 330 5.99 -7.55 12.36
CA LEU A 330 7.09 -7.64 13.33
C LEU A 330 6.64 -7.23 14.74
N TYR A 331 5.89 -6.13 14.87
CA TYR A 331 5.36 -5.68 16.17
C TYR A 331 4.39 -6.69 16.78
N ALA A 332 3.51 -7.28 15.97
CA ALA A 332 2.58 -8.31 16.44
C ALA A 332 3.32 -9.54 16.97
N ALA A 333 4.44 -9.93 16.35
CA ALA A 333 5.28 -11.03 16.85
C ALA A 333 5.83 -10.74 18.25
N GLN A 334 6.26 -9.50 18.53
CA GLN A 334 6.73 -9.10 19.86
C GLN A 334 5.61 -9.17 20.91
N GLY A 335 4.40 -8.71 20.57
CA GLY A 335 3.22 -8.82 21.43
C GLY A 335 2.85 -10.29 21.71
N LEU A 336 2.82 -11.12 20.67
CA LEU A 336 2.56 -12.57 20.75
C LEU A 336 3.64 -13.31 21.55
N ALA A 337 4.89 -12.85 21.54
CA ALA A 337 5.97 -13.43 22.33
C ALA A 337 5.87 -13.13 23.83
N GLY A 338 5.00 -12.20 24.24
CA GLY A 338 4.84 -11.77 25.64
C GLY A 338 5.76 -10.62 26.05
N GLY A 339 6.40 -9.94 25.10
CA GLY A 339 7.27 -8.79 25.34
C GLY A 339 6.52 -7.47 25.50
N GLY A 340 5.35 -7.47 26.16
CA GLY A 340 4.43 -6.33 26.19
C GLY A 340 4.97 -5.01 26.77
N GLY A 341 6.19 -4.99 27.31
CA GLY A 341 6.90 -3.77 27.74
C GLY A 341 8.03 -3.31 26.80
N MET A 342 8.34 -4.06 25.74
CA MET A 342 9.44 -3.73 24.80
C MET A 342 8.96 -2.89 23.61
N LEU A 343 7.68 -3.03 23.22
CA LEU A 343 7.04 -2.18 22.21
C LEU A 343 6.94 -0.72 22.65
N GLY A 344 6.68 -0.48 23.94
CA GLY A 344 6.68 0.87 24.54
C GLY A 344 8.08 1.50 24.72
N ALA A 345 9.15 0.79 24.38
CA ALA A 345 10.51 1.33 24.33
C ALA A 345 11.04 1.51 22.89
N GLY A 346 10.28 1.09 21.88
CA GLY A 346 10.59 1.31 20.46
C GLY A 346 9.69 2.39 19.85
N LEU A 347 10.05 2.88 18.65
CA LEU A 347 9.27 3.84 17.86
C LEU A 347 7.98 3.25 17.28
N THR A 348 7.22 2.47 18.07
CA THR A 348 6.02 1.78 17.61
C THR A 348 4.94 2.81 17.30
N PHE A 349 4.60 2.98 16.02
CA PHE A 349 3.58 3.92 15.55
C PHE A 349 3.87 5.41 15.89
N GLU A 350 5.11 5.77 16.23
CA GLU A 350 5.52 7.17 16.45
C GLU A 350 5.47 7.99 15.15
N LEU A 351 5.77 7.35 14.02
CA LEU A 351 5.87 7.97 12.70
C LEU A 351 5.29 7.06 11.62
N PHE A 352 4.49 7.63 10.71
CA PHE A 352 4.19 6.99 9.44
C PHE A 352 5.42 7.04 8.52
N SER A 353 5.86 5.88 8.01
CA SER A 353 6.96 5.80 7.05
C SER A 353 6.62 4.89 5.88
N HIS A 354 7.00 5.31 4.67
CA HIS A 354 6.86 4.49 3.47
C HIS A 354 7.93 4.82 2.44
N ALA A 355 8.68 3.81 2.02
CA ALA A 355 9.58 3.87 0.88
C ALA A 355 8.99 3.07 -0.29
N THR A 356 8.96 3.68 -1.47
CA THR A 356 8.49 3.08 -2.72
C THR A 356 9.22 3.68 -3.91
N ARG A 357 8.89 3.22 -5.12
CA ARG A 357 9.35 3.80 -6.38
C ARG A 357 8.16 4.14 -7.26
N PHE A 358 8.15 5.34 -7.82
CA PHE A 358 7.21 5.74 -8.86
C PHE A 358 7.97 6.20 -10.09
N ALA A 359 7.63 5.64 -11.26
CA ALA A 359 8.32 5.94 -12.51
C ALA A 359 9.85 5.78 -12.42
N GLY A 360 10.34 4.83 -11.62
CA GLY A 360 11.76 4.60 -11.37
C GLY A 360 12.41 5.49 -10.30
N LEU A 361 11.76 6.60 -9.92
CA LEU A 361 12.25 7.48 -8.86
C LEU A 361 11.92 6.90 -7.48
N LYS A 362 12.91 6.90 -6.60
CA LYS A 362 12.75 6.61 -5.17
C LYS A 362 11.86 7.65 -4.53
N VAL A 363 10.95 7.22 -3.67
CA VAL A 363 9.97 8.05 -3.00
C VAL A 363 9.91 7.62 -1.55
N VAL A 364 10.16 8.55 -0.63
CA VAL A 364 10.03 8.34 0.81
C VAL A 364 9.02 9.34 1.37
N LEU A 365 8.08 8.82 2.15
CA LEU A 365 7.02 9.58 2.81
C LEU A 365 7.19 9.44 4.31
N LEU A 366 7.25 10.56 5.01
CA LEU A 366 7.46 10.62 6.46
C LEU A 366 6.34 11.42 7.13
N GLY A 367 5.78 10.87 8.21
CA GLY A 367 4.76 11.50 9.04
C GLY A 367 3.53 11.92 8.26
N LEU A 368 3.00 13.08 8.61
CA LEU A 368 1.83 13.71 7.97
C LEU A 368 2.26 14.44 6.69
N TYR A 369 2.96 13.73 5.80
CA TYR A 369 3.64 14.24 4.60
C TYR A 369 2.75 15.03 3.64
N ASN A 370 1.43 14.87 3.73
CA ASN A 370 0.45 15.59 2.94
C ASN A 370 -0.65 16.24 3.82
N GLY A 371 -0.30 16.58 5.05
CA GLY A 371 -1.22 17.24 5.99
C GLY A 371 -2.34 16.33 6.49
N GLN A 372 -2.16 15.01 6.45
CA GLN A 372 -3.11 14.06 7.02
C GLN A 372 -3.41 14.44 8.47
N LYS A 373 -4.67 14.41 8.89
CA LYS A 373 -5.11 14.80 10.25
C LYS A 373 -4.95 16.29 10.59
N LEU A 374 -4.53 17.15 9.66
CA LEU A 374 -4.32 18.59 9.92
C LEU A 374 -5.48 19.49 9.44
N ASP A 375 -6.59 18.92 8.97
CA ASP A 375 -7.73 19.67 8.42
C ASP A 375 -8.35 20.68 9.40
N ALA A 376 -8.22 20.42 10.71
CA ALA A 376 -8.72 21.28 11.77
C ALA A 376 -7.72 22.37 12.20
N GLU A 377 -6.47 22.30 11.74
CA GLU A 377 -5.43 23.27 12.13
C GLU A 377 -5.58 24.59 11.36
N PRO A 378 -5.32 25.75 11.99
CA PRO A 378 -5.36 27.03 11.30
C PRO A 378 -4.31 27.07 10.17
N ALA A 379 -4.70 27.53 8.98
CA ALA A 379 -3.78 27.63 7.84
C ALA A 379 -2.55 28.52 8.12
N CYS A 380 -2.62 29.47 9.05
CA CYS A 380 -1.48 30.28 9.46
C CYS A 380 -0.42 29.52 10.28
N ASP A 381 -0.81 28.39 10.87
CA ASP A 381 0.07 27.54 11.69
C ASP A 381 0.76 26.47 10.85
N LEU A 382 0.29 26.22 9.62
CA LEU A 382 0.82 25.22 8.69
C LEU A 382 1.68 25.89 7.62
N ILE A 383 2.95 25.53 7.56
CA ILE A 383 3.90 26.08 6.59
C ILE A 383 4.51 24.93 5.79
N SER A 384 4.53 25.06 4.46
CA SER A 384 5.17 24.12 3.55
C SER A 384 6.37 24.77 2.87
N TYR A 385 7.50 24.07 2.85
CA TYR A 385 8.64 24.41 1.99
C TYR A 385 8.89 23.27 1.01
N SER A 386 9.27 23.61 -0.23
CA SER A 386 9.64 22.61 -1.23
C SER A 386 10.82 23.08 -2.08
N ARG A 387 11.63 22.13 -2.52
CA ARG A 387 12.75 22.30 -3.46
C ARG A 387 12.67 21.21 -4.52
N ALA A 388 12.81 21.60 -5.78
CA ALA A 388 13.06 20.69 -6.89
C ALA A 388 14.45 20.96 -7.45
N THR A 389 15.17 19.90 -7.80
CA THR A 389 16.45 19.97 -8.51
C THR A 389 16.31 19.22 -9.82
N GLU A 390 16.57 19.92 -10.93
CA GLU A 390 16.59 19.35 -12.27
C GLU A 390 17.96 18.73 -12.59
N GLY A 391 18.00 17.77 -13.51
CA GLY A 391 19.24 17.13 -13.98
C GLY A 391 19.07 15.66 -14.27
N ASP A 392 20.19 14.94 -14.43
CA ASP A 392 20.21 13.50 -14.71
C ASP A 392 19.65 12.67 -13.53
N GLN A 393 19.74 13.20 -12.31
CA GLN A 393 19.15 12.63 -11.09
C GLN A 393 18.25 13.68 -10.43
N PRO A 394 17.00 13.83 -10.90
CA PRO A 394 16.10 14.83 -10.36
C PRO A 394 15.73 14.49 -8.92
N THR A 395 15.68 15.51 -8.07
CA THR A 395 15.21 15.36 -6.69
C THR A 395 14.10 16.34 -6.38
N PHE A 396 13.18 15.93 -5.53
CA PHE A 396 12.15 16.79 -4.97
C PHE A 396 12.05 16.55 -3.46
N VAL A 397 12.10 17.63 -2.70
CA VAL A 397 11.99 17.61 -1.24
C VAL A 397 10.87 18.55 -0.84
N ARG A 398 9.93 18.09 -0.03
CA ARG A 398 8.90 18.92 0.60
C ARG A 398 8.81 18.61 2.08
N VAL A 399 8.67 19.63 2.90
CA VAL A 399 8.48 19.52 4.36
C VAL A 399 7.24 20.31 4.78
N LEU A 400 6.55 19.78 5.78
CA LEU A 400 5.40 20.41 6.43
C LEU A 400 5.74 20.71 7.89
N LEU A 401 5.58 21.97 8.27
CA LEU A 401 5.75 22.45 9.64
C LEU A 401 4.39 22.85 10.23
N LEU A 402 4.08 22.35 11.43
CA LEU A 402 2.97 22.81 12.25
C LEU A 402 3.51 23.59 13.44
N ARG A 403 3.21 24.89 13.53
CA ARG A 403 3.69 25.80 14.59
C ARG A 403 5.22 25.70 14.80
N GLY A 404 5.95 25.69 13.68
CA GLY A 404 7.41 25.62 13.65
C GLY A 404 8.01 24.21 13.74
N ARG A 405 7.23 23.16 14.01
CA ARG A 405 7.75 21.78 14.17
C ARG A 405 7.47 20.93 12.94
N MET A 406 8.45 20.16 12.49
CA MET A 406 8.23 19.26 11.35
C MET A 406 7.26 18.15 11.71
N VAL A 407 6.22 17.98 10.89
CA VAL A 407 5.20 16.93 11.06
C VAL A 407 5.14 15.98 9.89
N GLY A 408 5.72 16.33 8.75
CA GLY A 408 5.85 15.40 7.63
C GLY A 408 6.78 15.88 6.53
N ALA A 409 7.22 14.93 5.71
CA ALA A 409 8.09 15.20 4.57
C ALA A 409 7.84 14.24 3.40
N VAL A 410 8.11 14.73 2.19
CA VAL A 410 8.13 13.96 0.94
C VAL A 410 9.51 14.10 0.33
N LEU A 411 10.18 12.98 0.09
CA LEU A 411 11.51 12.90 -0.51
C LEU A 411 11.40 12.10 -1.81
N VAL A 412 11.86 12.67 -2.91
CA VAL A 412 11.86 12.04 -4.24
C VAL A 412 13.25 12.11 -4.82
N GLY A 413 13.71 11.00 -5.39
CA GLY A 413 15.09 10.82 -5.84
C GLY A 413 16.01 10.41 -4.71
N GLU A 414 17.32 10.44 -4.98
CA GLU A 414 18.34 10.17 -3.95
C GLU A 414 18.64 11.48 -3.21
N THR A 415 17.92 11.72 -2.12
CA THR A 415 18.00 12.98 -1.36
C THR A 415 18.97 12.94 -0.20
N GLU A 416 19.25 11.74 0.35
CA GLU A 416 20.09 11.53 1.55
C GLU A 416 19.57 12.30 2.79
N LEU A 417 18.24 12.46 2.92
CA LEU A 417 17.59 13.26 3.97
C LEU A 417 16.63 12.43 4.84
N GLU A 418 16.53 11.13 4.58
CA GLU A 418 15.57 10.22 5.21
C GLU A 418 15.74 10.18 6.73
N GLU A 419 16.98 9.95 7.19
CA GLU A 419 17.32 9.87 8.61
C GLU A 419 17.24 11.24 9.27
N THR A 420 17.82 12.28 8.66
CA THR A 420 17.78 13.65 9.18
C THR A 420 16.34 14.12 9.39
N PHE A 421 15.46 13.95 8.41
CA PHE A 421 14.08 14.42 8.52
C PHE A 421 13.22 13.55 9.44
N GLU A 422 13.49 12.23 9.51
CA GLU A 422 12.87 11.39 10.54
C GLU A 422 13.22 11.91 11.94
N ASN A 423 14.50 12.17 12.22
CA ASN A 423 14.95 12.66 13.52
C ASN A 423 14.34 14.02 13.85
N LEU A 424 14.31 14.97 12.89
CA LEU A 424 13.67 16.27 13.08
C LEU A 424 12.18 16.16 13.44
N ILE A 425 11.47 15.21 12.84
CA ILE A 425 10.06 14.95 13.15
C ILE A 425 9.91 14.36 14.56
N LEU A 426 10.73 13.37 14.91
CA LEU A 426 10.65 12.65 16.18
C LEU A 426 11.07 13.53 17.37
N ASP A 427 12.14 14.31 17.22
CA ASP A 427 12.66 15.24 18.24
C ASP A 427 11.77 16.48 18.41
N ARG A 428 10.89 16.72 17.43
CA ARG A 428 9.94 17.84 17.40
C ARG A 428 10.62 19.19 17.57
N LEU A 429 11.81 19.38 16.98
CA LEU A 429 12.56 20.64 17.12
C LEU A 429 11.78 21.84 16.56
N ASP A 430 12.01 23.03 17.14
CA ASP A 430 11.45 24.27 16.62
C ASP A 430 12.33 24.78 15.47
N LEU A 431 11.80 24.66 14.26
CA LEU A 431 12.46 25.02 13.00
C LEU A 431 12.00 26.38 12.45
N SER A 432 11.23 27.16 13.22
CA SER A 432 10.68 28.45 12.77
C SER A 432 11.75 29.46 12.32
N GLY A 433 12.97 29.36 12.87
CA GLY A 433 14.10 30.23 12.54
C GLY A 433 14.80 29.93 11.20
N PHE A 434 14.61 28.75 10.62
CA PHE A 434 15.33 28.33 9.40
C PHE A 434 14.64 28.78 8.11
N GLY A 435 13.32 28.82 8.10
CA GLY A 435 12.56 29.16 6.89
C GLY A 435 12.90 28.23 5.71
N PRO A 436 12.98 28.76 4.47
CA PRO A 436 13.35 27.97 3.29
C PRO A 436 14.77 27.39 3.33
N ALA A 437 15.67 27.92 4.17
CA ALA A 437 17.06 27.43 4.28
C ALA A 437 17.14 25.98 4.82
N LEU A 438 16.04 25.47 5.41
CA LEU A 438 15.91 24.07 5.78
C LEU A 438 16.06 23.12 4.58
N LEU A 439 15.84 23.62 3.36
CA LEU A 439 15.99 22.83 2.12
C LEU A 439 17.23 23.25 1.32
N ASP A 440 18.14 24.05 1.87
CA ASP A 440 19.34 24.45 1.15
C ASP A 440 20.36 23.28 1.14
N PRO A 441 20.81 22.78 -0.03
CA PRO A 441 21.77 21.68 -0.08
C PRO A 441 23.15 22.06 0.47
N ASP A 442 23.47 23.35 0.56
CA ASP A 442 24.73 23.84 1.13
C ASP A 442 24.68 23.94 2.67
N VAL A 443 23.51 23.70 3.27
CA VAL A 443 23.32 23.66 4.72
C VAL A 443 23.38 22.20 5.16
N GLU A 444 24.49 21.83 5.81
CA GLU A 444 24.64 20.52 6.45
C GLU A 444 23.77 20.46 7.72
N LEU A 445 22.51 20.05 7.55
CA LEU A 445 21.53 19.97 8.64
C LEU A 445 21.98 19.04 9.76
N ASP A 446 22.74 17.98 9.45
CA ASP A 446 23.24 17.03 10.43
C ASP A 446 24.14 17.70 11.48
N HIS A 447 24.91 18.72 11.10
CA HIS A 447 25.77 19.48 12.02
C HIS A 447 25.04 20.57 12.81
N VAL A 448 23.80 20.87 12.45
CA VAL A 448 22.98 21.89 13.11
C VAL A 448 22.22 21.31 14.31
N PHE A 449 22.00 20.00 14.32
CA PHE A 449 21.14 19.33 15.30
C PHE A 449 21.83 18.23 16.14
N ASP A 450 23.17 18.12 16.06
CA ASP A 450 24.03 17.30 16.95
C ASP A 450 24.05 17.77 18.42
#